data_AF-A0A3S0RCI7-F1
#
_entry.id   AF-A0A3S0RCI7-F1
#
_cell.length_a   1.000
_cell.length_b   1.000
_cell.length_c   1.000
_cell.angle_alpha   90.00
_cell.angle_beta   90.00
_cell.angle_gamma   90.00
#
_symmetry.space_group_name_H-M   'P 1'
#
loop_
_entity.id
_entity.type
_entity.pdbx_description
1 polymer ?
#
loop_
_entity_poly.entity_id
_entity_poly.type
_entity_poly.pdbx_seq_one_letter_code
_entity_poly.pdbx_strand_id
1 'polypeptide(L)'
;MHVDATENIDRFQVRWLFGCVGDALRQQIIAFWLQEGALPHADEAWRRAFEVACVLTEGEQEDLAGVCTVAICMDGNGRSYGFVRIFTRADSRVSLLSTWLDTKKQKIF
;
A
#
# COMPACT_ATOMS: atom_id res chain seq x y z
N MET A 1 23.78 14.49 -12.25
CA MET A 1 22.51 13.88 -12.70
C MET A 1 21.43 14.36 -11.76
N HIS A 2 20.57 15.26 -12.23
CA HIS A 2 19.42 15.76 -11.50
C HIS A 2 18.29 14.79 -11.82
N VAL A 3 17.87 13.97 -10.85
CA VAL A 3 16.70 13.10 -11.00
C VAL A 3 15.50 13.99 -10.70
N ASP A 4 14.79 14.38 -11.76
CA ASP A 4 13.58 15.18 -11.67
C ASP A 4 12.49 14.29 -11.07
N ALA A 5 12.18 14.49 -9.79
CA ALA A 5 11.21 13.68 -9.04
C ALA A 5 9.77 13.82 -9.57
N THR A 6 9.56 14.69 -10.55
CA THR A 6 8.28 15.10 -11.10
C THR A 6 7.87 14.29 -12.34
N GLU A 7 8.80 13.65 -13.06
CA GLU A 7 8.51 12.99 -14.35
C GLU A 7 7.86 11.60 -14.27
N ASN A 8 7.65 11.01 -13.08
CA ASN A 8 7.27 9.59 -12.98
C ASN A 8 5.96 9.31 -12.21
N ILE A 9 5.18 10.34 -11.87
CA ILE A 9 3.94 10.17 -11.10
C ILE A 9 2.79 9.65 -11.98
N ASP A 10 2.75 10.04 -13.26
CA ASP A 10 1.66 9.69 -14.20
C ASP A 10 1.54 8.19 -14.50
N ARG A 11 2.57 7.40 -14.19
CA ARG A 11 2.56 5.94 -14.37
C ARG A 11 1.85 5.19 -13.24
N PHE A 12 1.67 5.83 -12.09
CA PHE A 12 1.14 5.18 -10.90
C PHE A 12 -0.31 5.56 -10.62
N GLN A 13 -1.13 4.57 -10.28
CA GLN A 13 -2.53 4.78 -9.91
C GLN A 13 -2.81 4.26 -8.52
N VAL A 14 -3.50 5.07 -7.71
CA VAL A 14 -3.96 4.67 -6.38
C VAL A 14 -5.37 4.11 -6.49
N ARG A 15 -5.55 2.86 -6.08
CA ARG A 15 -6.86 2.22 -5.98
C ARG A 15 -7.27 2.03 -4.53
N TRP A 16 -8.34 2.69 -4.13
CA TRP A 16 -8.92 2.59 -2.80
C TRP A 16 -9.82 1.36 -2.68
N LEU A 17 -9.61 0.58 -1.62
CA LEU A 17 -10.24 -0.73 -1.40
C LEU A 17 -10.97 -0.82 -0.05
N PHE A 18 -10.48 -0.14 0.99
CA PHE A 18 -11.07 -0.13 2.34
C PHE A 18 -11.49 -1.52 2.86
N GLY A 19 -10.60 -2.51 2.75
CA GLY A 19 -10.85 -3.89 3.20
C GLY A 19 -11.64 -4.76 2.21
N CYS A 20 -12.26 -4.19 1.17
CA CYS A 20 -12.94 -4.93 0.10
C CYS A 20 -11.95 -5.47 -0.94
N VAL A 21 -11.09 -6.39 -0.51
CA VAL A 21 -10.10 -7.05 -1.36
C VAL A 21 -10.65 -8.39 -1.85
N GLY A 22 -10.97 -8.50 -3.13
CA GLY A 22 -11.35 -9.76 -3.77
C GLY A 22 -10.20 -10.77 -3.81
N ASP A 23 -10.53 -12.05 -3.98
CA ASP A 23 -9.56 -13.15 -3.82
C ASP A 23 -8.34 -13.06 -4.75
N ALA A 24 -8.55 -12.68 -6.02
CA ALA A 24 -7.47 -12.52 -6.98
C ALA A 24 -6.47 -11.42 -6.55
N LEU A 25 -6.99 -10.25 -6.16
CA LEU A 25 -6.15 -9.14 -5.69
C LEU A 25 -5.47 -9.46 -4.36
N ARG A 26 -6.15 -10.22 -3.49
CA ARG A 26 -5.57 -10.70 -2.23
C ARG A 26 -4.36 -11.59 -2.47
N GLN A 27 -4.46 -12.53 -3.41
CA GLN A 27 -3.34 -13.38 -3.79
C GLN A 27 -2.17 -12.56 -4.34
N GLN A 28 -2.44 -11.55 -5.18
CA GLN A 28 -1.40 -10.66 -5.69
C GLN A 28 -0.71 -9.87 -4.57
N ILE A 29 -1.46 -9.33 -3.61
CA ILE A 29 -0.92 -8.59 -2.47
C ILE A 29 -0.03 -9.49 -1.59
N ILE A 30 -0.48 -10.71 -1.30
CA ILE A 30 0.31 -11.68 -0.52
C ILE A 30 1.60 -12.02 -1.26
N ALA A 31 1.52 -12.33 -2.56
CA ALA A 31 2.69 -12.62 -3.38
C ALA A 31 3.67 -11.44 -3.41
N PHE A 32 3.17 -10.22 -3.58
CA PHE A 32 3.95 -8.99 -3.52
C PHE A 32 4.70 -8.85 -2.20
N TRP A 33 4.04 -9.02 -1.05
CA TRP A 33 4.71 -8.89 0.24
C TRP A 33 5.78 -9.95 0.48
N LEU A 34 5.54 -11.18 0.06
CA LEU A 34 6.53 -12.26 0.20
C LEU A 34 7.73 -12.04 -0.73
N GLN A 35 7.50 -11.63 -1.98
CA GLN A 35 8.55 -11.35 -2.96
C GLN A 35 9.45 -10.19 -2.52
N GLU A 36 8.87 -9.11 -2.01
CA GLU A 36 9.62 -7.94 -1.54
C GLU A 36 10.21 -8.13 -0.13
N GLY A 37 10.01 -9.29 0.51
CA GLY A 37 10.43 -9.56 1.88
C GLY A 37 9.78 -8.63 2.92
N ALA A 38 8.65 -8.02 2.58
CA ALA A 38 7.92 -7.07 3.42
C ALA A 38 7.24 -7.75 4.61
N LEU A 39 6.81 -9.01 4.42
CA LEU A 39 6.30 -9.87 5.47
C LEU A 39 6.98 -11.24 5.38
N PRO A 40 7.42 -11.81 6.51
CA PRO A 40 8.24 -13.04 6.50
C PRO A 40 7.43 -14.31 6.29
N HIS A 41 6.11 -14.29 6.55
CA HIS A 41 5.29 -15.49 6.58
C HIS A 41 3.95 -15.29 5.85
N ALA A 42 3.51 -16.33 5.13
CA ALA A 42 2.32 -16.30 4.28
C ALA A 42 1.01 -16.17 5.08
N ASP A 43 0.96 -16.72 6.28
CA ASP A 43 -0.16 -16.60 7.22
C ASP A 43 -0.31 -15.17 7.74
N GLU A 44 0.79 -14.51 8.12
CA GLU A 44 0.78 -13.09 8.50
C GLU A 44 0.35 -12.21 7.32
N ALA A 45 0.87 -12.49 6.12
CA ALA A 45 0.48 -11.80 4.89
C ALA A 45 -1.02 -11.96 4.59
N TRP A 46 -1.55 -13.18 4.70
CA TRP A 46 -2.98 -13.42 4.50
C TRP A 46 -3.85 -12.65 5.50
N ARG A 47 -3.49 -12.68 6.78
CA ARG A 47 -4.21 -11.93 7.84
C ARG A 47 -4.19 -10.43 7.57
N ARG A 48 -3.02 -9.88 7.20
CA ARG A 48 -2.86 -8.45 6.92
C ARG A 48 -3.51 -8.00 5.62
N ALA A 49 -3.80 -8.91 4.69
CA ALA A 49 -4.50 -8.54 3.46
C ALA A 49 -5.93 -8.01 3.73
N PHE A 50 -6.53 -8.30 4.89
CA PHE A 50 -7.80 -7.72 5.33
C PHE A 50 -7.66 -6.27 5.85
N GLU A 51 -6.45 -5.84 6.18
CA GLU A 51 -6.15 -4.49 6.67
C GLU A 51 -5.89 -3.51 5.49
N VAL A 52 -5.91 -3.98 4.24
CA VAL A 52 -5.52 -3.16 3.07
C VAL A 52 -6.56 -2.08 2.79
N ALA A 53 -6.12 -0.83 2.87
CA ALA A 53 -6.94 0.35 2.58
C ALA A 53 -6.86 0.75 1.11
N CYS A 54 -5.69 0.61 0.51
CA CYS A 54 -5.45 0.93 -0.90
C CYS A 54 -4.18 0.26 -1.42
N VAL A 55 -4.12 0.12 -2.73
CA VAL A 55 -2.93 -0.33 -3.46
C VAL A 55 -2.48 0.74 -4.42
N LEU A 56 -1.20 0.71 -4.75
CA LEU A 56 -0.62 1.46 -5.84
C LEU A 56 -0.26 0.50 -6.96
N THR A 57 -0.70 0.80 -8.17
CA THR A 57 -0.41 0.03 -9.37
C THR A 57 0.42 0.85 -10.35
N GLU A 58 1.20 0.18 -11.19
CA GLU A 58 2.08 0.79 -12.19
C GLU A 58 1.74 0.30 -13.61
N GLY A 59 1.53 1.24 -14.54
CA GLY A 59 1.28 0.94 -15.96
C GLY A 59 -0.07 0.30 -16.26
N GLU A 60 -0.29 -0.08 -17.52
CA GLU A 60 -1.58 -0.61 -18.01
C GLU A 60 -1.91 -2.01 -17.51
N GLN A 61 -0.91 -2.79 -17.09
CA GLN A 61 -1.09 -4.13 -16.55
C GLN A 61 -1.47 -4.13 -15.05
N GLU A 62 -1.58 -2.95 -14.44
CA GLU A 62 -1.90 -2.76 -13.02
C GLU A 62 -0.95 -3.51 -12.06
N ASP A 63 0.34 -3.59 -12.39
CA ASP A 63 1.31 -4.28 -11.54
C ASP A 63 1.42 -3.60 -10.17
N LEU A 64 1.40 -4.37 -9.09
CA LEU A 64 1.50 -3.82 -7.74
C LEU A 64 2.88 -3.18 -7.51
N ALA A 65 2.86 -1.87 -7.29
CA ALA A 65 4.00 -1.07 -6.92
C ALA A 65 4.03 -0.76 -5.41
N GLY A 66 2.86 -0.82 -4.76
CA GLY A 66 2.77 -0.66 -3.32
C GLY A 66 1.42 -1.03 -2.72
N VAL A 67 1.42 -1.21 -1.40
CA VAL A 67 0.25 -1.58 -0.61
C VAL A 67 0.22 -0.74 0.66
N CYS A 68 -0.94 -0.16 0.97
CA CYS A 68 -1.18 0.58 2.21
C CYS A 68 -2.21 -0.16 3.07
N THR A 69 -1.87 -0.40 4.32
CA THR A 69 -2.75 -1.03 5.31
C THR A 69 -3.12 -0.05 6.42
N VAL A 70 -4.34 -0.17 6.94
CA VAL A 70 -4.81 0.50 8.14
C VAL A 70 -5.31 -0.55 9.13
N ALA A 71 -4.69 -0.60 10.31
CA ALA A 71 -5.16 -1.42 11.42
C ALA A 71 -5.60 -0.51 12.57
N ILE A 72 -6.72 -0.83 13.21
CA ILE A 72 -7.19 -0.14 14.41
C ILE A 72 -6.98 -1.09 15.59
N CYS A 73 -6.31 -0.61 16.64
CA CYS A 73 -6.19 -1.32 17.92
C CYS A 73 -6.83 -0.50 19.02
N MET A 74 -7.41 -1.16 20.01
CA MET A 74 -7.88 -0.52 21.23
C MET A 74 -6.94 -0.89 22.39
N ASP A 75 -6.59 0.08 23.22
CA ASP A 75 -5.86 -0.18 24.46
C ASP A 75 -6.81 -0.65 25.58
N GLY A 76 -6.23 -1.04 26.73
CA GLY A 76 -7.00 -1.45 27.90
C GLY A 76 -7.84 -0.33 28.55
N ASN A 77 -7.67 0.93 28.13
CA ASN A 77 -8.43 2.09 28.59
C ASN A 77 -9.52 2.52 27.60
N GLY A 78 -9.76 1.74 26.53
CA GLY A 78 -10.75 2.03 25.51
C GLY A 78 -10.35 3.09 24.49
N ARG A 79 -9.06 3.48 24.42
CA ARG A 79 -8.56 4.40 23.39
C ARG A 79 -8.20 3.65 22.13
N SER A 80 -8.58 4.19 20.97
CA SER A 80 -8.23 3.62 19.67
C SER A 80 -6.97 4.25 19.07
N TYR A 81 -6.15 3.41 18.43
CA TYR A 81 -4.93 3.79 17.74
C TYR A 81 -4.95 3.21 16.32
N GLY A 82 -4.64 4.05 15.33
CA GLY A 82 -4.50 3.66 13.93
C GLY A 82 -3.05 3.41 13.56
N PHE A 83 -2.76 2.24 12.98
CA PHE A 83 -1.47 1.92 12.38
C PHE A 83 -1.58 1.97 10.87
N VAL A 84 -0.97 2.98 10.27
CA VAL A 84 -0.79 3.07 8.82
C VAL A 84 0.56 2.45 8.47
N ARG A 85 0.56 1.48 7.55
CA ARG A 85 1.80 0.90 7.01
C ARG A 85 1.78 1.01 5.51
N ILE A 86 2.91 1.40 4.94
CA ILE A 86 3.10 1.55 3.50
C ILE A 86 4.23 0.61 3.10
N PHE A 87 3.94 -0.28 2.17
CA PHE A 87 4.89 -1.22 1.57
C PHE A 87 5.07 -0.83 0.11
N THR A 88 6.30 -0.68 -0.36
CA THR A 88 6.61 -0.31 -1.74
C THR A 88 7.69 -1.22 -2.31
N ARG A 89 7.63 -1.47 -3.62
CA ARG A 89 8.68 -2.21 -4.32
C ARG A 89 10.01 -1.48 -4.20
N ALA A 90 11.11 -2.22 -4.05
CA ALA A 90 12.43 -1.63 -3.85
C ALA A 90 12.84 -0.58 -4.88
N ASP A 91 12.56 -0.85 -6.15
CA ASP A 91 12.93 0.02 -7.28
C ASP A 91 12.09 1.30 -7.39
N SER A 92 11.05 1.43 -6.56
CA SER A 92 10.07 2.51 -6.61
C SER A 92 10.10 3.43 -5.38
N ARG A 93 10.97 3.16 -4.40
CA ARG A 93 10.96 3.80 -3.07
C ARG A 93 11.10 5.34 -3.07
N VAL A 94 11.79 5.94 -4.04
CA VAL A 94 12.05 7.40 -4.07
C VAL A 94 10.91 8.17 -4.75
N SER A 95 10.27 7.60 -5.76
CA SER A 95 9.16 8.25 -6.50
C SER A 95 7.80 8.07 -5.83
N LEU A 96 7.62 7.04 -4.98
CA LEU A 96 6.30 6.69 -4.46
C LEU A 96 5.91 7.42 -3.18
N LEU A 97 6.88 7.79 -2.34
CA LEU A 97 6.58 8.47 -1.07
C LEU A 97 5.94 9.85 -1.30
N SER A 98 6.37 10.57 -2.36
CA SER A 98 5.76 11.85 -2.77
C SER A 98 4.33 11.68 -3.26
N THR A 99 4.05 10.69 -4.12
CA THR A 99 2.71 10.39 -4.65
C THR A 99 1.71 10.07 -3.54
N TRP A 100 2.09 9.19 -2.60
CA TRP A 100 1.24 8.80 -1.47
C TRP A 100 0.91 9.97 -0.52
N LEU A 101 1.83 10.92 -0.35
CA LEU A 101 1.63 12.12 0.47
C LEU A 101 0.78 13.17 -0.24
N ASP A 102 0.89 13.30 -1.57
CA ASP A 102 0.09 14.24 -2.35
C ASP A 102 -1.39 13.83 -2.37
N THR A 103 -1.68 12.53 -2.52
CA THR A 103 -3.07 12.03 -2.51
C THR A 103 -3.78 12.23 -1.17
N LYS A 104 -3.04 12.30 -0.05
CA LYS A 104 -3.62 12.58 1.28
C LYS A 104 -4.15 14.00 1.41
N LYS A 105 -3.72 14.96 0.59
CA LYS A 105 -4.24 16.34 0.64
C LYS A 105 -5.64 16.51 0.04
N GLN A 106 -6.12 15.53 -0.75
CA GLN A 106 -7.38 15.69 -1.50
C GLN A 106 -8.58 14.91 -0.94
N LYS A 107 -8.40 13.99 0.01
CA LYS A 107 -9.51 13.24 0.63
C LYS A 107 -9.24 12.94 2.09
N ILE A 108 -9.38 13.95 2.94
CA ILE A 108 -9.75 13.76 4.34
C ILE A 108 -11.05 14.51 4.49
N PHE A 109 -12.15 13.76 4.58
CA PHE A 109 -13.43 14.29 5.07
C PHE A 109 -13.31 14.61 6.56
#